data_AF-A0A1V1PPW2-F1
#
_entry.id   AF-A0A1V1PPW2-F1
#
_cell.length_a   1.000
_cell.length_b   1.000
_cell.length_c   1.000
_cell.angle_alpha   90.00
_cell.angle_beta   90.00
_cell.angle_gamma   90.00
#
_symmetry.space_group_name_H-M   'P 1'
#
loop_
_entity.id
_entity.type
_entity.pdbx_description
1 polymer ?
#
loop_
_entity_poly.entity_id
_entity_poly.type
_entity_poly.pdbx_seq_one_letter_code
_entity_poly.pdbx_strand_id
1 'polypeptide(L)'
;MRQIRSAARIARQIQQTERKMDETILQANALVSALIEARFEGRFAAEVGHDALEDIVRGLRAMTEARGAIASGHGNLAKVAKDLAIEWRMDGPLDEKIKEMPSFSVQDQAAA
;
A
#
# COMPACT_ATOMS: atom_id res chain seq x y z
N MET A 1 5.42 -13.37 -29.14
CA MET A 1 5.64 -13.88 -27.76
C MET A 1 6.53 -12.99 -26.86
N ARG A 2 7.61 -12.37 -27.34
CA ARG A 2 8.53 -11.56 -26.49
C ARG A 2 7.86 -10.35 -25.80
N GLN A 3 6.91 -9.69 -26.48
CA GLN A 3 6.20 -8.52 -25.95
C GLN A 3 5.26 -8.90 -24.79
N ILE A 4 4.50 -10.00 -24.91
CA ILE A 4 3.61 -10.51 -23.84
C ILE A 4 4.41 -10.87 -22.58
N ARG A 5 5.59 -11.48 -22.72
CA ARG A 5 6.48 -11.77 -21.57
C ARG A 5 7.05 -10.52 -20.90
N SER A 6 7.21 -9.43 -21.66
CA SER A 6 7.74 -8.16 -21.13
C SER A 6 6.68 -7.40 -20.34
N ALA A 7 5.46 -7.29 -20.88
CA ALA A 7 4.28 -6.80 -20.15
C ALA A 7 4.09 -7.60 -18.85
N ALA A 8 4.37 -8.90 -18.91
CA ALA A 8 4.23 -9.79 -17.77
C ALA A 8 5.05 -9.47 -16.55
N ARG A 9 6.31 -9.22 -16.85
CA ARG A 9 7.30 -8.92 -15.87
C ARG A 9 6.99 -7.57 -15.24
N ILE A 10 6.58 -6.59 -16.04
CA ILE A 10 6.23 -5.24 -15.58
C ILE A 10 5.05 -5.30 -14.60
N ALA A 11 3.95 -5.97 -14.96
CA ALA A 11 2.78 -6.05 -14.08
C ALA A 11 3.12 -6.70 -12.71
N ARG A 12 3.86 -7.81 -12.72
CA ARG A 12 4.35 -8.44 -11.47
C ARG A 12 5.26 -7.50 -10.67
N GLN A 13 6.15 -6.80 -11.34
CA GLN A 13 7.09 -5.90 -10.67
C GLN A 13 6.37 -4.72 -10.00
N ILE A 14 5.33 -4.18 -10.64
CA ILE A 14 4.51 -3.12 -10.05
C ILE A 14 3.77 -3.62 -8.81
N GLN A 15 3.10 -4.78 -8.90
CA GLN A 15 2.40 -5.37 -7.75
C GLN A 15 3.36 -5.66 -6.59
N GLN A 16 4.56 -6.18 -6.87
CA GLN A 16 5.59 -6.40 -5.85
C GLN A 16 6.04 -5.09 -5.22
N THR A 17 6.17 -4.03 -6.02
CA THR A 17 6.55 -2.70 -5.53
C THR A 17 5.46 -2.12 -4.64
N GLU A 18 4.19 -2.16 -5.05
CA GLU A 18 3.04 -1.71 -4.26
C GLU A 18 2.97 -2.44 -2.91
N ARG A 19 3.09 -3.78 -2.92
CA ARG A 19 3.12 -4.58 -1.68
C ARG A 19 4.28 -4.18 -0.77
N LYS A 20 5.49 -4.00 -1.33
CA LYS A 20 6.66 -3.64 -0.52
C LYS A 20 6.56 -2.23 0.06
N MET A 21 5.92 -1.32 -0.64
CA MET A 21 5.60 0.01 -0.11
C MET A 21 4.61 -0.08 1.05
N ASP A 22 3.55 -0.87 0.91
CA ASP A 22 2.56 -1.05 1.98
C ASP A 22 3.22 -1.67 3.24
N GLU A 23 4.12 -2.65 3.08
CA GLU A 23 4.94 -3.20 4.18
C GLU A 23 5.81 -2.12 4.85
N THR A 24 6.44 -1.26 4.07
CA THR A 24 7.33 -0.20 4.58
C THR A 24 6.53 0.87 5.34
N ILE A 25 5.35 1.24 4.82
CA ILE A 25 4.41 2.15 5.48
C ILE A 25 3.97 1.57 6.82
N LEU A 26 3.67 0.27 6.91
CA LEU A 26 3.33 -0.38 8.18
C LEU A 26 4.47 -0.29 9.19
N GLN A 27 5.71 -0.58 8.77
CA GLN A 27 6.88 -0.49 9.65
C GLN A 27 7.13 0.94 10.15
N ALA A 28 6.95 1.95 9.29
CA ALA A 28 7.09 3.34 9.69
C ALA A 28 6.00 3.78 10.67
N ASN A 29 4.75 3.32 10.51
CA ASN A 29 3.69 3.56 11.50
C ASN A 29 4.04 2.91 12.86
N ALA A 30 4.57 1.68 12.86
CA ALA A 30 4.98 1.03 14.10
C ALA A 30 6.08 1.83 14.83
N LEU A 31 7.03 2.42 14.09
CA LEU A 31 8.05 3.30 14.67
C LEU A 31 7.45 4.58 15.27
N VAL A 32 6.49 5.21 14.58
CA VAL A 32 5.77 6.40 15.08
C VAL A 32 5.05 6.07 16.39
N SER A 33 4.31 4.95 16.44
CA SER A 33 3.61 4.51 17.65
C SER A 33 4.60 4.27 18.81
N ALA A 34 5.68 3.54 18.55
CA ALA A 34 6.68 3.24 19.58
C ALA A 34 7.31 4.49 20.21
N LEU A 35 7.55 5.56 19.41
CA LEU A 35 8.07 6.82 19.92
C LEU A 35 7.07 7.54 20.84
N ILE A 36 5.78 7.51 20.49
CA ILE A 36 4.72 8.13 21.29
C ILE A 36 4.49 7.34 22.58
N GLU A 37 4.46 6.01 22.49
CA GLU A 37 4.34 5.09 23.64
C GLU A 37 5.50 5.29 24.61
N ALA A 38 6.74 5.28 24.12
CA ALA A 38 7.93 5.50 24.95
C ALA A 38 7.89 6.86 25.67
N ARG A 39 7.38 7.90 25.01
CA ARG A 39 7.19 9.22 25.63
C ARG A 39 6.18 9.16 26.77
N PHE A 40 5.05 8.50 26.54
CA PHE A 40 3.98 8.35 27.51
C PHE A 40 4.42 7.52 28.72
N GLU A 41 4.99 6.35 28.49
CA GLU A 41 5.48 5.43 29.53
C GLU A 41 6.59 6.07 30.38
N GLY A 42 7.52 6.76 29.74
CA GLY A 42 8.61 7.47 30.40
C GLY A 42 8.21 8.77 31.09
N ARG A 43 6.94 9.20 30.96
CA ARG A 43 6.44 10.51 31.42
C ARG A 43 7.31 11.68 30.95
N PHE A 44 7.84 11.56 29.73
CA PHE A 44 8.67 12.61 29.14
C PHE A 44 7.81 13.79 28.69
N ALA A 45 8.40 14.98 28.68
CA ALA A 45 7.75 16.16 28.11
C ALA A 45 7.44 15.96 26.61
N ALA A 46 6.41 16.66 26.12
CA ALA A 46 5.97 16.59 24.72
C ALA A 46 7.04 17.00 23.70
N GLU A 47 8.07 17.73 24.13
CA GLU A 47 9.17 18.20 23.28
C GLU A 47 10.24 17.13 23.07
N VAL A 48 10.32 16.12 23.94
CA VAL A 48 11.39 15.10 23.91
C VAL A 48 11.26 14.24 22.65
N GLY A 49 12.17 14.43 21.69
CA GLY A 49 12.18 13.72 20.41
C GLY A 49 11.13 14.22 19.41
N HIS A 50 10.55 15.41 19.62
CA HIS A 50 9.52 15.96 18.73
C HIS A 50 10.03 16.16 17.29
N ASP A 51 11.21 16.75 17.11
CA ASP A 51 11.78 16.99 15.78
C ASP A 51 12.01 15.68 15.01
N ALA A 52 12.52 14.66 15.71
CA ALA A 52 12.70 13.32 15.13
C ALA A 52 11.36 12.67 14.74
N LEU A 53 10.32 12.83 15.58
CA LEU A 53 8.97 12.37 15.26
C LEU A 53 8.41 13.10 14.03
N GLU A 54 8.64 14.42 13.92
CA GLU A 54 8.22 15.20 12.75
C GLU A 54 8.90 14.72 11.47
N ASP A 55 10.22 14.48 11.49
CA ASP A 55 10.97 13.99 10.34
C ASP A 55 10.48 12.60 9.89
N ILE A 56 10.17 11.71 10.84
CA ILE A 56 9.61 10.38 10.53
C ILE A 56 8.22 10.51 9.91
N VAL A 57 7.34 11.34 10.47
CA VAL A 57 5.99 11.59 9.93
C VAL A 57 6.06 12.22 8.53
N ARG A 58 7.02 13.11 8.29
CA ARG A 58 7.29 13.67 6.96
C ARG A 58 7.72 12.58 5.97
N GLY A 59 8.58 11.65 6.40
CA GLY A 59 8.95 10.48 5.61
C GLY A 59 7.75 9.57 5.30
N LEU A 60 6.87 9.33 6.29
CA LEU A 60 5.64 8.57 6.11
C LEU A 60 4.72 9.20 5.06
N ARG A 61 4.54 10.52 5.10
CA ARG A 61 3.80 11.28 4.07
C ARG A 61 4.40 11.09 2.68
N ALA A 62 5.72 11.18 2.54
CA ALA A 62 6.37 10.98 1.24
C ALA A 62 6.16 9.56 0.70
N MET A 63 6.16 8.55 1.57
CA MET A 63 5.89 7.16 1.18
C MET A 63 4.44 6.96 0.71
N THR A 64 3.45 7.55 1.40
CA THR A 64 2.05 7.43 0.98
C THR A 64 1.78 8.13 -0.34
N GLU A 65 2.41 9.29 -0.58
CA GLU A 65 2.37 9.99 -1.87
C GLU A 65 3.00 9.15 -2.99
N ALA A 66 4.19 8.60 -2.75
CA ALA A 66 4.88 7.75 -3.72
C ALA A 66 4.04 6.50 -4.07
N ARG A 67 3.39 5.88 -3.09
CA ARG A 67 2.49 4.73 -3.32
C ARG A 67 1.33 5.14 -4.20
N GLY A 68 0.69 6.27 -3.92
CA GLY A 68 -0.40 6.81 -4.74
C GLY A 68 0.02 7.06 -6.19
N ALA A 69 1.23 7.60 -6.40
CA ALA A 69 1.78 7.81 -7.74
C ALA A 69 2.03 6.48 -8.49
N ILE A 70 2.56 5.46 -7.82
CA ILE A 70 2.76 4.13 -8.41
C ILE A 70 1.43 3.47 -8.77
N ALA A 71 0.44 3.51 -7.89
CA ALA A 71 -0.89 2.96 -8.16
C ALA A 71 -1.58 3.66 -9.35
N SER A 72 -1.41 4.98 -9.48
CA SER A 72 -1.87 5.73 -10.65
C SER A 72 -1.15 5.28 -11.93
N GLY A 73 0.17 5.12 -11.87
CA GLY A 73 0.98 4.57 -12.97
C GLY A 73 0.54 3.16 -13.38
N HIS A 74 0.25 2.30 -12.41
CA HIS A 74 -0.31 0.96 -12.62
C HIS A 74 -1.64 1.03 -13.36
N GLY A 75 -2.58 1.87 -12.92
CA GLY A 75 -3.86 2.09 -13.60
C GLY A 75 -3.70 2.58 -15.04
N ASN A 76 -2.73 3.45 -15.30
CA ASN A 76 -2.43 3.92 -16.67
C ASN A 76 -1.85 2.80 -17.55
N LEU A 77 -1.00 1.94 -17.01
CA LEU A 77 -0.48 0.77 -17.74
C LEU A 77 -1.57 -0.25 -18.04
N ALA A 78 -2.56 -0.41 -17.16
CA ALA A 78 -3.72 -1.26 -17.43
C ALA A 78 -4.54 -0.75 -18.64
N LYS A 79 -4.67 0.59 -18.80
CA LYS A 79 -5.30 1.19 -19.98
C LYS A 79 -4.49 0.88 -21.25
N VAL A 80 -3.17 1.09 -21.22
CA VAL A 80 -2.28 0.77 -22.35
C VAL A 80 -2.38 -0.71 -22.75
N ALA A 81 -2.40 -1.63 -21.78
CA ALA A 81 -2.56 -3.05 -22.07
C ALA A 81 -3.90 -3.36 -22.76
N LYS A 82 -4.99 -2.72 -22.32
CA LYS A 82 -6.31 -2.83 -22.95
C LYS A 82 -6.30 -2.30 -24.38
N ASP A 83 -5.74 -1.11 -24.61
CA ASP A 83 -5.68 -0.47 -25.93
C ASP A 83 -4.87 -1.28 -26.94
N LEU A 84 -3.86 -2.01 -26.47
CA LEU A 84 -3.01 -2.88 -27.29
C LEU A 84 -3.53 -4.33 -27.40
N ALA A 85 -4.73 -4.63 -26.87
CA ALA A 85 -5.28 -5.98 -26.77
C ALA A 85 -4.29 -6.99 -26.16
N ILE A 86 -3.45 -6.52 -25.23
CA ILE A 86 -2.52 -7.35 -24.48
C ILE A 86 -3.34 -8.02 -23.38
N GLU A 87 -3.81 -9.25 -23.64
CA GLU A 87 -4.41 -10.08 -22.61
C GLU A 87 -3.38 -10.37 -21.53
N TRP A 88 -3.59 -9.72 -20.39
CA TRP A 88 -2.79 -9.88 -19.19
C TRP A 88 -3.76 -10.19 -18.06
N ARG A 89 -3.65 -11.38 -17.45
CA ARG A 89 -4.31 -11.61 -16.16
C ARG A 89 -3.64 -10.65 -15.17
N MET A 90 -4.40 -9.65 -14.73
CA MET A 90 -4.08 -8.82 -13.55
C MET A 90 -3.93 -9.67 -12.27
N ASP A 91 -4.36 -10.93 -12.35
CA ASP A 91 -4.31 -11.90 -11.29
C ASP A 91 -2.99 -12.66 -11.43
N GLY A 92 -2.13 -12.57 -10.43
CA GLY A 92 -1.06 -13.56 -10.29
C GLY A 92 -1.68 -14.97 -10.30
N PRO A 93 -0.96 -16.02 -10.67
CA PRO A 93 -1.50 -17.39 -10.71
C PRO A 93 -2.06 -17.91 -9.37
N LEU A 94 -2.00 -17.11 -8.30
CA LEU A 94 -2.40 -17.43 -6.94
C LEU A 94 -3.38 -16.41 -6.31
N ASP A 95 -3.76 -15.32 -6.99
CA ASP A 95 -4.73 -14.36 -6.43
C ASP A 95 -6.10 -14.57 -7.09
N GLU A 96 -6.97 -15.34 -6.44
CA GLU A 96 -8.40 -15.31 -6.78
C GLU A 96 -9.00 -13.97 -6.35
N LYS A 97 -9.43 -13.17 -7.31
CA LYS A 97 -10.23 -11.99 -7.00
C LYS A 97 -11.61 -12.44 -6.55
N ILE A 98 -11.97 -12.09 -5.32
CA ILE A 98 -13.35 -12.15 -4.84
C ILE A 98 -14.21 -11.35 -5.83
N LYS A 99 -15.03 -12.05 -6.62
CA LYS A 99 -15.85 -11.44 -7.67
C LYS A 99 -17.05 -10.65 -7.12
N GLU A 100 -17.28 -10.74 -5.82
CA GLU A 100 -18.36 -10.07 -5.12
C GLU A 100 -17.77 -9.40 -3.88
N MET A 101 -17.84 -8.07 -3.79
CA MET A 101 -17.63 -7.43 -2.50
C MET A 101 -18.69 -8.00 -1.55
N PRO A 102 -18.33 -8.55 -0.37
CA PRO A 102 -19.33 -8.80 0.64
C PRO A 102 -19.99 -7.46 0.95
N SER A 103 -21.30 -7.38 0.69
CA SER A 103 -22.09 -6.24 1.14
C SER A 103 -22.04 -6.25 2.66
N PHE A 104 -21.31 -5.32 3.27
CA PHE A 104 -21.44 -5.06 4.69
C PHE A 104 -22.82 -4.42 4.91
N SER A 105 -23.83 -5.25 5.15
CA SER A 105 -25.06 -4.81 5.77
C SER A 105 -24.77 -4.53 7.24
N VAL A 106 -25.07 -3.32 7.69
CA VAL A 106 -24.88 -2.81 9.08
C VAL A 106 -25.71 -3.61 10.12
N GLN A 107 -26.34 -4.72 9.75
CA GLN A 107 -27.27 -5.47 10.59
C GLN A 107 -26.60 -6.52 11.49
N ASP A 108 -25.31 -6.84 11.30
CA ASP A 108 -24.65 -7.91 12.08
C ASP A 108 -23.95 -7.43 13.37
N GLN A 109 -24.09 -6.16 13.77
CA GLN A 109 -23.62 -5.68 15.08
C GLN A 109 -24.67 -5.80 16.21
N ALA A 110 -25.82 -6.42 15.95
CA ALA A 110 -26.88 -6.61 16.93
C ALA A 110 -27.14 -8.08 17.25
N ALA A 111 -26.10 -8.84 17.60
CA ALA A 111 -26.26 -10.11 18.29
C ALA A 111 -25.00 -10.50 19.09
N ALA A 112 -25.06 -10.18 20.38
CA ALA A 112 -24.41 -10.85 21.52
C ALA A 112 -22.87 -10.88 21.58
#